data_AF-T0ZAR5-F1
#
_entry.id   AF-T0ZAR5-F1
#
_cell.length_a   1.000
_cell.length_b   1.000
_cell.length_c   1.000
_cell.angle_alpha   90.00
_cell.angle_beta   90.00
_cell.angle_gamma   90.00
#
_symmetry.space_group_name_H-M   'P 1'
#
loop_
_entity.id
_entity.type
_entity.pdbx_description
1 polymer ?
#
loop_
_entity_poly.entity_id
_entity_poly.type
_entity_poly.pdbx_seq_one_letter_code
_entity_poly.pdbx_strand_id
1 'polypeptide(L)'
;MEQLTWASGRALQFHTGLCVLDAANGHHESLRVTVTVHYRTLTPTQIERYLRKDQPYDCAGSGRIETLGITLVEKVISEDPTALIGLPLIALTSLLARFGIVLP
;
A
#
# COMPACT_ATOMS: atom_id res chain seq x y z
N MET A 1 14.39 3.12 -12.35
CA MET A 1 13.76 4.13 -13.23
C MET A 1 12.57 3.58 -13.99
N GLU A 2 12.71 2.44 -14.68
CA GLU A 2 11.64 1.86 -15.53
C GLU A 2 10.27 1.76 -14.85
N GLN A 3 10.21 1.27 -13.60
CA GLN A 3 8.95 1.14 -12.86
C GLN A 3 8.23 2.48 -12.64
N LEU A 4 8.97 3.54 -12.25
CA LEU A 4 8.40 4.88 -12.05
C LEU A 4 8.03 5.56 -13.37
N THR A 5 8.80 5.31 -14.44
CA THR A 5 8.44 5.77 -15.78
C THR A 5 7.16 5.09 -16.26
N TRP A 6 7.00 3.80 -15.99
CA TRP A 6 5.78 3.05 -16.30
C TRP A 6 4.59 3.52 -15.45
N ALA A 7 4.81 3.86 -14.18
CA ALA A 7 3.78 4.37 -13.28
C ALA A 7 3.34 5.81 -13.61
N SER A 8 4.21 6.62 -14.23
CA SER A 8 3.98 8.02 -14.57
C SER A 8 2.64 8.25 -15.27
N GLY A 9 1.81 9.13 -14.69
CA GLY A 9 0.48 9.47 -15.21
C GLY A 9 -0.58 8.36 -15.11
N ARG A 10 -0.31 7.26 -14.41
CA ARG A 10 -1.24 6.12 -14.28
C ARG A 10 -1.84 6.01 -12.89
N ALA A 11 -2.98 5.34 -12.84
CA ALA A 11 -3.56 4.83 -11.61
C ALA A 11 -3.13 3.37 -11.41
N LEU A 12 -2.39 3.11 -10.33
CA LEU A 12 -1.95 1.76 -9.97
C LEU A 12 -2.77 1.23 -8.81
N GLN A 13 -3.12 -0.05 -8.86
CA GLN A 13 -3.82 -0.74 -7.78
C GLN A 13 -2.82 -1.58 -6.98
N PHE A 14 -2.82 -1.36 -5.67
CA PHE A 14 -2.08 -2.13 -4.69
C PHE A 14 -3.08 -3.00 -3.94
N HIS A 15 -2.81 -4.31 -3.90
CA HIS A 15 -3.66 -5.27 -3.23
C HIS A 15 -2.94 -5.82 -2.01
N THR A 16 -3.56 -5.69 -0.85
CA THR A 16 -3.04 -6.23 0.40
C THR A 16 -3.98 -7.33 0.89
N GLY A 17 -3.46 -8.55 0.90
CA GLY A 17 -4.15 -9.71 1.47
C GLY A 17 -3.99 -9.74 2.98
N LEU A 18 -5.07 -10.08 3.68
CA LEU A 18 -5.08 -10.24 5.13
C LEU A 18 -5.76 -11.57 5.47
N CYS A 19 -5.17 -12.32 6.40
CA CYS A 19 -5.75 -13.53 6.98
C CYS A 19 -5.61 -13.50 8.50
N VAL A 20 -6.68 -13.83 9.22
CA VAL A 20 -6.67 -14.11 10.64
C VAL A 20 -6.98 -15.60 10.81
N LEU A 21 -6.10 -16.32 11.53
CA LEU A 21 -6.22 -17.74 11.82
C LEU A 21 -6.25 -17.93 13.34
N ASP A 22 -7.30 -18.58 13.83
CA ASP A 22 -7.33 -19.17 15.16
C ASP A 22 -6.62 -20.52 15.12
N ALA A 23 -5.42 -20.57 15.69
CA ALA A 23 -4.59 -21.77 15.70
C ALA A 23 -5.17 -22.91 16.56
N ALA A 24 -6.08 -22.62 17.50
CA ALA A 24 -6.62 -23.63 18.41
C ALA A 24 -7.68 -24.52 17.74
N ASN A 25 -8.46 -23.96 16.82
CA ASN A 25 -9.55 -24.67 16.13
C ASN A 25 -9.42 -24.67 14.60
N GLY A 26 -8.43 -23.98 14.04
CA GLY A 26 -8.17 -23.89 12.60
C GLY A 26 -9.13 -22.97 11.84
N HIS A 27 -10.02 -22.25 12.53
CA HIS A 27 -10.90 -21.26 11.92
C HIS A 27 -10.06 -20.12 11.35
N HIS A 28 -10.30 -19.75 10.10
CA HIS A 28 -9.65 -18.59 9.50
C HIS A 28 -10.63 -17.78 8.67
N GLU A 29 -10.39 -16.48 8.62
CA GLU A 29 -11.05 -15.57 7.69
C GLU A 29 -9.98 -14.80 6.92
N SER A 30 -10.23 -14.56 5.64
CA SER A 30 -9.32 -13.81 4.78
C SER A 30 -10.07 -12.79 3.95
N LEU A 31 -9.41 -11.67 3.68
CA LEU A 31 -9.93 -10.62 2.81
C LEU A 31 -8.80 -9.95 2.05
N ARG A 32 -9.18 -9.11 1.09
CA ARG A 32 -8.26 -8.28 0.32
C ARG A 32 -8.72 -6.84 0.39
N VAL A 33 -7.81 -5.94 0.74
CA VAL A 33 -8.01 -4.50 0.59
C VAL A 33 -7.29 -4.01 -0.65
N THR A 34 -7.93 -3.10 -1.39
CA THR A 34 -7.35 -2.49 -2.59
C THR A 34 -7.17 -1.00 -2.38
N VAL A 35 -5.98 -0.51 -2.66
CA VAL A 35 -5.64 0.91 -2.67
C VAL A 35 -5.32 1.33 -4.08
N THR A 36 -5.93 2.42 -4.55
CA THR A 36 -5.60 3.00 -5.86
C THR A 36 -4.75 4.24 -5.68
N VAL A 37 -3.56 4.25 -6.27
CA VAL A 37 -2.60 5.35 -6.23
C VAL A 37 -2.50 5.97 -7.62
N HIS A 38 -2.89 7.24 -7.74
CA HIS A 38 -2.75 8.03 -8.95
C HIS A 38 -1.40 8.73 -8.94
N TYR A 39 -0.53 8.36 -9.86
CA TYR A 39 0.76 9.02 -10.05
C TYR A 39 0.59 10.27 -10.91
N ARG A 40 1.34 11.32 -10.56
CA ARG A 40 1.49 12.50 -11.41
C ARG A 40 2.16 12.10 -12.73
N THR A 41 2.05 12.95 -13.74
CA THR A 41 2.95 12.86 -14.91
C THR A 41 4.35 13.28 -14.47
N LEU A 42 5.24 12.30 -14.39
CA LEU A 42 6.63 12.45 -13.93
C LEU A 42 7.57 12.65 -15.13
N THR A 43 8.50 13.59 -14.97
CA THR A 43 9.65 13.75 -15.87
C THR A 43 10.80 12.83 -15.45
N PRO A 44 11.69 12.44 -16.37
CA PRO A 44 12.89 11.65 -16.03
C PRO A 44 13.74 12.29 -14.92
N THR A 45 13.89 13.62 -14.93
CA THR A 45 14.65 14.36 -13.91
C THR A 45 14.01 14.27 -12.53
N GLN A 46 12.68 14.31 -12.43
CA GLN A 46 11.99 14.12 -11.14
C GLN A 46 12.21 12.70 -10.60
N ILE A 47 12.08 11.70 -11.47
CA ILE A 47 12.30 10.29 -11.12
C ILE A 47 13.73 10.07 -10.63
N GLU A 48 14.73 10.57 -11.37
CA GLU A 48 16.14 10.40 -10.99
C GLU A 48 16.46 11.11 -9.66
N ARG A 49 15.97 12.34 -9.48
CA ARG A 49 16.16 13.10 -8.24
C ARG A 49 15.56 12.37 -7.04
N TYR A 50 14.38 11.77 -7.22
CA TYR A 50 13.72 10.97 -6.20
C TYR A 50 14.54 9.72 -5.86
N LEU A 51 14.90 8.91 -6.85
CA LEU A 51 15.65 7.67 -6.64
C LEU A 51 17.01 7.91 -5.94
N ARG A 52 17.72 8.98 -6.31
CA ARG A 52 19.00 9.33 -5.67
C ARG A 52 18.84 9.76 -4.20
N LYS A 53 17.74 10.41 -3.86
CA LYS A 53 17.50 10.93 -2.50
C LYS A 53 16.88 9.89 -1.56
N ASP A 54 15.85 9.20 -2.05
CA ASP A 54 15.02 8.32 -1.23
C ASP A 54 15.50 6.86 -1.26
N GLN A 55 16.25 6.48 -2.31
CA GLN A 55 16.81 5.14 -2.52
C GLN A 55 15.80 4.00 -2.22
N PRO A 56 14.58 4.03 -2.81
CA PRO A 56 13.49 3.10 -2.48
C PRO A 56 13.64 1.74 -3.18
N TYR A 57 14.88 1.25 -3.30
CA TYR A 57 15.22 0.07 -4.10
C TYR A 57 14.76 -1.24 -3.46
N ASP A 58 14.39 -1.19 -2.18
CA ASP A 58 13.81 -2.27 -1.40
C ASP A 58 12.26 -2.28 -1.43
N CYS A 59 11.63 -1.31 -2.11
CA CYS A 59 10.17 -1.17 -2.16
C CYS A 59 9.57 -1.72 -3.46
N ALA A 60 8.40 -2.36 -3.34
CA ALA A 60 7.62 -2.77 -4.50
C ALA A 60 7.21 -1.54 -5.33
N GLY A 61 7.52 -1.55 -6.64
CA GLY A 61 7.23 -0.44 -7.55
C GLY A 61 8.17 0.77 -7.41
N SER A 62 9.27 0.65 -6.63
CA SER A 62 10.25 1.72 -6.41
C SER A 62 9.65 3.02 -5.87
N GLY A 63 8.53 2.97 -5.15
CA GLY A 63 7.86 4.14 -4.60
C GLY A 63 7.49 3.93 -3.13
N ARG A 64 8.03 4.77 -2.24
CA ARG A 64 7.77 4.71 -0.79
C ARG A 64 6.89 5.89 -0.37
N ILE A 65 5.59 5.66 -0.26
CA ILE A 65 4.61 6.74 -0.01
C ILE A 65 4.79 7.41 1.36
N GLU A 66 5.38 6.71 2.33
CA GLU A 66 5.64 7.22 3.69
C GLU A 66 6.78 8.24 3.76
N THR A 67 7.52 8.43 2.66
CA THR A 67 8.71 9.30 2.60
C THR A 67 8.60 10.26 1.42
N LEU A 68 9.63 10.41 0.57
CA LEU A 68 9.56 11.34 -0.57
C LEU A 68 8.62 10.85 -1.68
N GLY A 69 8.21 9.58 -1.67
CA GLY A 69 7.33 9.01 -2.70
C GLY A 69 5.97 9.71 -2.78
N ILE A 70 5.47 10.30 -1.68
CA ILE A 70 4.22 11.08 -1.69
C ILE A 70 4.27 12.27 -2.66
N THR A 71 5.46 12.81 -2.93
CA THR A 71 5.64 13.93 -3.87
C THR A 71 5.38 13.55 -5.32
N LEU A 72 5.44 12.25 -5.64
CA LEU A 72 5.18 11.69 -6.98
C LEU A 72 3.70 11.35 -7.19
N VAL A 73 2.91 11.35 -6.12
CA VAL A 73 1.50 10.94 -6.10
C VAL A 73 0.60 12.17 -6.20
N GLU A 74 -0.44 12.06 -7.02
CA GLU A 74 -1.50 13.06 -7.15
C GLU A 74 -2.61 12.81 -6.14
N LYS A 75 -3.05 11.56 -6.02
CA LYS A 75 -4.18 11.16 -5.17
C LYS A 75 -4.08 9.69 -4.77
N VAL A 76 -4.55 9.38 -3.56
CA VAL A 76 -4.75 8.01 -3.07
C VAL A 76 -6.23 7.81 -2.78
N ILE A 77 -6.78 6.67 -3.21
CA ILE A 77 -8.15 6.23 -2.92
C ILE A 77 -8.06 4.93 -2.13
N SER A 78 -8.53 4.94 -0.89
CA SER A 78 -8.62 3.76 -0.04
C SER A 78 -9.72 3.91 1.00
N GLU A 79 -10.37 2.79 1.33
CA GLU A 79 -11.20 2.65 2.54
C GLU A 79 -10.34 2.34 3.78
N ASP A 80 -9.09 1.92 3.58
CA ASP A 80 -8.12 1.64 4.63
C ASP A 80 -6.70 2.10 4.20
N PRO A 81 -6.23 3.26 4.66
CA PRO A 81 -4.96 3.83 4.21
C PRO A 81 -3.75 3.00 4.63
N THR A 82 -3.86 2.24 5.72
CA THR A 82 -2.75 1.42 6.25
C THR A 82 -2.50 0.17 5.42
N ALA A 83 -3.46 -0.21 4.57
CA ALA A 83 -3.28 -1.24 3.56
C ALA A 83 -2.13 -0.94 2.60
N LEU A 84 -1.88 0.33 2.28
CA LEU A 84 -0.80 0.74 1.37
C LEU A 84 0.60 0.60 2.00
N ILE A 85 0.68 0.70 3.33
CA ILE A 85 1.89 0.49 4.14
C ILE A 85 2.21 -1.02 4.21
N GLY A 86 1.16 -1.86 4.23
CA GLY A 86 1.30 -3.31 4.17
C GLY A 86 0.35 -4.09 5.08
N LEU A 87 -0.42 -3.42 5.95
CA LEU A 87 -1.38 -4.07 6.83
C LEU A 87 -2.67 -3.25 6.93
N PRO A 88 -3.81 -3.73 6.40
CA PRO A 88 -5.08 -3.03 6.51
C PRO A 88 -5.65 -3.13 7.93
N LEU A 89 -5.36 -2.14 8.77
CA LEU A 89 -5.72 -2.14 10.18
C LEU A 89 -7.23 -2.00 10.43
N ILE A 90 -7.97 -1.27 9.59
CA ILE A 90 -9.43 -1.14 9.72
C ILE A 90 -10.09 -2.48 9.42
N ALA A 91 -9.61 -3.17 8.37
CA ALA A 91 -10.10 -4.49 8.03
C ALA A 91 -9.68 -5.54 9.09
N LEU A 92 -8.47 -5.41 9.64
CA LEU A 92 -7.96 -6.28 10.70
C LEU A 92 -8.77 -6.17 11.98
N THR A 93 -9.04 -4.97 12.48
CA THR A 93 -9.84 -4.82 13.70
C THR A 93 -11.26 -5.36 13.52
N SER A 94 -11.84 -5.18 12.34
CA SER A 94 -13.14 -5.74 11.98
C SER A 94 -13.13 -7.27 11.94
N LEU A 95 -12.04 -7.89 11.44
CA LEU A 95 -11.85 -9.34 11.47
C LEU A 95 -11.66 -9.84 12.90
N LEU A 96 -10.76 -9.23 13.67
CA LEU A 96 -10.49 -9.61 15.06
C LEU A 96 -11.76 -9.64 15.92
N ALA A 97 -12.68 -8.69 15.72
CA ALA A 97 -13.96 -8.68 16.41
C ALA A 97 -14.81 -9.95 16.14
N ARG A 98 -14.72 -10.54 14.94
CA ARG A 98 -15.40 -11.81 14.59
C ARG A 98 -14.75 -13.03 15.28
N PHE A 99 -13.47 -12.91 15.65
CA PHE A 99 -12.74 -13.88 16.47
C PHE A 99 -12.90 -13.61 17.98
N GLY A 100 -13.81 -12.71 18.37
CA GLY A 100 -14.07 -12.38 19.77
C GLY A 100 -13.04 -11.45 20.41
N ILE A 101 -12.10 -10.89 19.63
CA ILE A 101 -11.11 -9.93 20.09
C ILE A 101 -11.67 -8.52 19.84
N VAL A 102 -12.19 -7.90 20.89
CA VAL A 102 -12.73 -6.54 20.83
C VAL A 102 -11.62 -5.55 21.12
N LEU A 103 -11.47 -4.56 20.24
CA LEU A 103 -10.52 -3.46 20.35
C LEU A 103 -11.25 -2.12 20.60
N PRO A 104 -10.57 -1.07 21.10
CA PRO A 104 -9.14 -1.01 21.38
C PRO A 104 -8.67 -1.97 22.47
#